data_AF-A0A3Q2NSF0-F1
#
_entry.id   AF-A0A3Q2NSF0-F1
#
_cell.length_a   1.000
_cell.length_b   1.000
_cell.length_c   1.000
_cell.angle_alpha   90.00
_cell.angle_beta   90.00
_cell.angle_gamma   90.00
#
_symmetry.space_group_name_H-M   'P 1'
#
loop_
_entity.id
_entity.type
_entity.pdbx_description
1 polymer ?
#
loop_
_entity_poly.entity_id
_entity_poly.type
_entity_poly.pdbx_seq_one_letter_code
_entity_poly.pdbx_strand_id
1 'polypeptide(L)'
;FQGDRVKEKLTPILNLLTESCRVHRETRLYIRKHILPPLKDVSHRPEEGDTIKSRLVRLMTHLDTDLKHCAADLLFVLCKENRRFVKYTGYGNAAGLLATRGLLGGQGSRSSTSEAQYSSDSDSDTEEYRQVKDRVNPVTGRVEVEQPNPMEGMTEEEKEEEARRLIMLFNKLSDNIVQPMGVDEEGKLVPMRGLEENP
;
A
#
# COMPACT_ATOMS: atom_id res chain seq x y z
N PHE A 1 -21.16 -19.68 9.80
CA PHE A 1 -22.45 -19.17 10.33
C PHE A 1 -22.39 -17.84 11.08
N GLN A 2 -21.25 -17.41 11.67
CA GLN A 2 -21.17 -16.08 12.32
C GLN A 2 -20.65 -14.98 11.39
N GLY A 3 -19.84 -15.33 10.38
CA GLY A 3 -19.35 -14.40 9.34
C GLY A 3 -20.43 -13.89 8.39
N ASP A 4 -21.39 -14.75 7.99
CA ASP A 4 -22.45 -14.39 7.02
C ASP A 4 -23.33 -13.25 7.56
N ARG A 5 -23.64 -13.27 8.86
CA ARG A 5 -24.44 -12.21 9.51
C ARG A 5 -23.71 -10.87 9.60
N VAL A 6 -22.38 -10.88 9.58
CA VAL A 6 -21.57 -9.65 9.62
C VAL A 6 -21.58 -8.99 8.25
N LYS A 7 -21.44 -9.78 7.19
CA LYS A 7 -21.56 -9.31 5.80
C LYS A 7 -22.91 -8.65 5.55
N GLU A 8 -24.00 -9.37 5.82
CA GLU A 8 -25.37 -8.89 5.55
C GLU A 8 -25.69 -7.57 6.27
N LYS A 9 -25.07 -7.32 7.43
CA LYS A 9 -25.25 -6.09 8.19
C LYS A 9 -24.33 -4.96 7.75
N LEU A 10 -23.06 -5.26 7.46
CA LEU A 10 -22.06 -4.22 7.17
C LEU A 10 -22.10 -3.75 5.73
N THR A 11 -22.29 -4.65 4.76
CA THR A 11 -22.30 -4.31 3.33
C THR A 11 -23.27 -3.16 2.98
N PRO A 12 -24.56 -3.18 3.38
CA PRO A 12 -25.48 -2.07 3.05
C PRO A 12 -25.06 -0.75 3.72
N ILE A 13 -24.52 -0.80 4.93
CA ILE A 13 -24.05 0.39 5.66
C ILE A 13 -22.84 1.00 4.95
N LEU A 14 -21.86 0.17 4.59
CA LEU A 14 -20.65 0.62 3.89
C LEU A 14 -21.00 1.22 2.52
N ASN A 15 -21.91 0.60 1.76
CA ASN A 15 -22.34 1.11 0.46
C ASN A 15 -23.07 2.45 0.60
N LEU A 16 -24.01 2.57 1.54
CA LEU A 16 -24.72 3.83 1.80
C LEU A 16 -23.75 4.97 2.15
N LEU A 17 -22.81 4.71 3.06
CA LEU A 17 -21.80 5.70 3.45
C LEU A 17 -20.89 6.08 2.27
N THR A 18 -20.51 5.10 1.45
CA THR A 18 -19.66 5.32 0.27
C THR A 18 -20.34 6.24 -0.73
N GLU A 19 -21.57 5.92 -1.14
CA GLU A 19 -22.33 6.74 -2.09
C GLU A 19 -22.63 8.13 -1.52
N SER A 20 -23.00 8.21 -0.24
CA SER A 20 -23.21 9.50 0.44
C SER A 20 -21.94 10.35 0.44
N CYS A 21 -20.76 9.75 0.60
CA CYS A 21 -19.48 10.45 0.53
C CYS A 21 -19.09 10.86 -0.89
N ARG A 22 -19.51 10.12 -1.92
CA ARG A 22 -19.28 10.49 -3.33
C ARG A 22 -20.09 11.74 -3.67
N VAL A 23 -21.38 11.76 -3.31
CA VAL A 23 -22.32 12.83 -3.65
C VAL A 23 -22.13 14.08 -2.80
N HIS A 24 -21.99 13.93 -1.47
CA HIS A 24 -21.98 15.07 -0.54
C HIS A 24 -20.60 15.34 0.05
N ARG A 25 -20.00 16.48 -0.32
CA ARG A 25 -18.69 16.92 0.20
C ARG A 25 -18.66 17.05 1.72
N GLU A 26 -19.70 17.63 2.32
CA GLU A 26 -19.76 17.87 3.77
C GLU A 26 -19.79 16.55 4.54
N THR A 27 -20.65 15.62 4.11
CA THR A 27 -20.74 14.25 4.64
C THR A 27 -19.41 13.53 4.57
N ARG A 28 -18.73 13.61 3.42
CA ARG A 28 -17.39 13.04 3.25
C ARG A 28 -16.36 13.64 4.21
N LEU A 29 -16.36 14.96 4.39
CA LEU A 29 -15.44 15.63 5.31
C LEU A 29 -15.71 15.24 6.76
N TYR A 30 -16.98 15.17 7.15
CA TYR A 30 -17.40 14.73 8.49
C TYR A 30 -16.96 13.29 8.75
N ILE A 31 -17.33 12.36 7.87
CA ILE A 31 -16.97 10.94 8.01
C ILE A 31 -15.44 10.76 7.98
N ARG A 32 -14.75 11.49 7.10
CA ARG A 32 -13.28 11.47 7.05
C ARG A 32 -12.67 11.90 8.38
N LYS A 33 -13.18 12.94 9.03
CA LYS A 33 -12.68 13.39 10.34
C LYS A 33 -12.79 12.30 11.42
N HIS A 34 -13.84 11.48 11.36
CA HIS A 34 -14.08 10.39 12.32
C HIS A 34 -13.34 9.09 11.99
N ILE A 35 -13.30 8.70 10.71
CA ILE A 35 -12.70 7.43 10.27
C ILE A 35 -11.20 7.58 9.99
N LEU A 36 -10.79 8.66 9.32
CA LEU A 36 -9.41 8.91 8.87
C LEU A 36 -8.91 10.25 9.43
N PRO A 37 -8.78 10.39 10.77
CA PRO A 37 -8.17 11.58 11.35
C PRO A 37 -6.72 11.71 10.86
N PRO A 38 -6.16 12.94 10.83
CA PRO A 38 -4.77 13.16 10.47
C PRO A 38 -3.84 12.27 11.30
N LEU A 39 -2.92 11.57 10.62
CA LEU A 39 -2.01 10.62 11.25
C LEU A 39 -1.06 11.37 12.20
N LYS A 40 -0.89 10.86 13.42
CA LYS A 40 0.08 11.39 14.39
C LYS A 40 1.13 10.35 14.74
N ASP A 41 0.65 9.13 14.97
CA ASP A 41 1.47 7.97 15.25
C ASP A 41 1.41 6.99 14.07
N VAL A 42 2.58 6.59 13.60
CA VAL A 42 2.83 5.64 12.50
C VAL A 42 3.84 4.57 12.90
N SER A 43 3.97 4.29 14.20
CA SER A 43 4.79 3.19 14.71
C SER A 43 4.17 1.81 14.45
N HIS A 44 2.84 1.74 14.49
CA HIS A 44 2.06 0.51 14.31
C HIS A 44 1.51 0.38 12.89
N ARG A 45 1.24 -0.85 12.46
CA ARG A 45 0.64 -1.09 11.14
C ARG A 45 -0.78 -0.51 11.08
N PRO A 46 -1.25 -0.08 9.90
CA PRO A 46 -2.59 0.48 9.73
C PRO A 46 -3.73 -0.43 10.22
N GLU A 47 -3.57 -1.74 10.09
CA GLU A 47 -4.52 -2.77 10.54
C GLU A 47 -4.47 -3.07 12.05
N GLU A 48 -3.39 -2.67 12.73
CA GLU A 48 -3.20 -2.85 14.16
C GLU A 48 -4.00 -1.79 14.94
N GLY A 49 -4.63 -2.22 16.04
CA GLY A 49 -5.41 -1.36 16.93
C GLY A 49 -6.93 -1.43 16.75
N ASP A 50 -7.64 -0.69 17.60
CA ASP A 50 -9.10 -0.78 17.79
C ASP A 50 -9.91 0.33 17.12
N THR A 51 -9.24 1.29 16.48
CA THR A 51 -9.92 2.38 15.77
C THR A 51 -10.77 1.86 14.61
N ILE A 52 -11.77 2.64 14.20
CA ILE A 52 -12.61 2.33 13.03
C ILE A 52 -11.74 2.17 11.78
N LYS A 53 -10.74 3.04 11.60
CA LYS A 53 -9.71 2.91 10.55
C LYS A 53 -9.10 1.51 10.57
N SER A 54 -8.49 1.11 11.69
CA SER A 54 -7.76 -0.16 11.79
C SER A 54 -8.66 -1.36 11.53
N ARG A 55 -9.92 -1.31 12.00
CA ARG A 55 -10.93 -2.35 11.71
C ARG A 55 -11.29 -2.40 10.23
N LEU A 56 -11.47 -1.26 9.56
CA LEU A 56 -11.75 -1.21 8.12
C LEU A 56 -10.55 -1.69 7.29
N VAL A 57 -9.33 -1.32 7.66
CA VAL A 57 -8.10 -1.79 6.99
C VAL A 57 -7.99 -3.32 7.14
N ARG A 58 -8.26 -3.89 8.32
CA ARG A 58 -8.37 -5.35 8.49
C ARG A 58 -9.41 -6.01 7.61
N LEU A 59 -10.54 -5.34 7.36
CA LEU A 59 -11.57 -5.86 6.46
C LEU A 59 -11.12 -5.90 4.99
N MET A 60 -10.17 -5.06 4.57
CA MET A 60 -9.63 -5.06 3.20
C MET A 60 -8.87 -6.35 2.84
N THR A 61 -8.47 -7.14 3.85
CA THR A 61 -7.79 -8.43 3.66
C THR A 61 -8.67 -9.60 4.11
N HIS A 62 -9.98 -9.38 4.27
CA HIS A 62 -10.93 -10.44 4.60
C HIS A 62 -11.13 -11.43 3.43
N LEU A 63 -11.51 -12.67 3.73
CA LEU A 63 -11.73 -13.73 2.74
C LEU A 63 -12.95 -13.47 1.85
N ASP A 64 -13.97 -12.83 2.40
CA ASP A 64 -15.16 -12.40 1.65
C ASP A 64 -14.83 -11.21 0.74
N THR A 65 -14.94 -11.42 -0.57
CA THR A 65 -14.60 -10.44 -1.59
C THR A 65 -15.48 -9.20 -1.53
N ASP A 66 -16.78 -9.36 -1.25
CA ASP A 66 -17.71 -8.23 -1.24
C ASP A 66 -17.39 -7.30 -0.07
N LEU A 67 -17.20 -7.87 1.12
CA LEU A 67 -16.87 -7.10 2.32
C LEU A 67 -15.52 -6.38 2.18
N LYS A 68 -14.53 -7.08 1.61
CA LYS A 68 -13.22 -6.51 1.26
C LYS A 68 -13.37 -5.32 0.32
N HIS A 69 -14.15 -5.46 -0.76
CA HIS A 69 -14.35 -4.41 -1.74
C HIS A 69 -15.09 -3.21 -1.16
N CYS A 70 -16.15 -3.43 -0.39
CA CYS A 70 -16.90 -2.36 0.27
C CYS A 70 -16.05 -1.56 1.25
N ALA A 71 -15.24 -2.24 2.08
CA ALA A 71 -14.35 -1.57 3.04
C ALA A 71 -13.27 -0.75 2.33
N ALA A 72 -12.64 -1.33 1.31
CA ALA A 72 -11.61 -0.68 0.53
C ALA A 72 -12.16 0.52 -0.27
N ASP A 73 -13.36 0.42 -0.84
CA ASP A 73 -13.97 1.49 -1.61
C ASP A 73 -14.36 2.70 -0.73
N LEU A 74 -14.96 2.46 0.43
CA LEU A 74 -15.26 3.53 1.39
C LEU A 74 -13.99 4.33 1.74
N LEU A 75 -12.92 3.63 2.11
CA LEU A 75 -11.65 4.26 2.46
C LEU A 75 -11.03 5.02 1.27
N PHE A 76 -11.16 4.50 0.06
CA PHE A 76 -10.67 5.15 -1.15
C PHE A 76 -11.43 6.44 -1.47
N VAL A 77 -12.77 6.43 -1.37
CA VAL A 77 -13.64 7.61 -1.52
C VAL A 77 -13.31 8.67 -0.46
N LEU A 78 -13.13 8.26 0.80
CA LEU A 78 -12.73 9.17 1.87
C LEU A 78 -11.35 9.80 1.61
N CYS A 79 -10.48 9.13 0.86
CA CYS A 79 -9.19 9.63 0.41
C CYS A 79 -9.24 10.47 -0.88
N LYS A 80 -10.44 10.79 -1.38
CA LYS A 80 -10.67 11.45 -2.66
C LYS A 80 -10.05 10.68 -3.83
N GLU A 81 -10.07 9.35 -3.75
CA GLU A 81 -9.63 8.47 -4.84
C GLU A 81 -8.18 8.71 -5.30
N ASN A 82 -7.33 9.10 -4.35
CA ASN A 82 -5.96 9.54 -4.59
C ASN A 82 -4.95 8.65 -3.85
N ARG A 83 -3.66 8.74 -4.21
CA ARG A 83 -2.50 8.14 -3.54
C ARG A 83 -2.47 8.30 -2.02
N ARG A 84 -3.15 9.31 -1.46
CA ARG A 84 -3.38 9.44 0.00
C ARG A 84 -3.96 8.17 0.63
N PHE A 85 -4.70 7.36 -0.13
CA PHE A 85 -5.19 6.07 0.30
C PHE A 85 -4.08 5.18 0.88
N VAL A 86 -2.96 5.06 0.16
CA VAL A 86 -1.80 4.23 0.57
C VAL A 86 -1.22 4.71 1.89
N LYS A 87 -1.19 6.02 2.15
CA LYS A 87 -0.73 6.57 3.44
C LYS A 87 -1.55 6.05 4.62
N TYR A 88 -2.87 5.88 4.47
CA TYR A 88 -3.75 5.47 5.56
C TYR A 88 -3.90 3.95 5.70
N THR A 89 -3.63 3.19 4.64
CA THR A 89 -3.87 1.73 4.61
C THR A 89 -2.60 0.91 4.49
N GLY A 90 -1.48 1.47 4.03
CA GLY A 90 -0.32 0.72 3.55
C GLY A 90 -0.60 0.09 2.17
N TYR A 91 0.43 -0.01 1.34
CA TYR A 91 0.31 -0.58 -0.01
C TYR A 91 0.00 -2.08 0.06
N GLY A 92 0.49 -2.81 1.06
CA GLY A 92 0.17 -4.25 1.22
C GLY A 92 -1.33 -4.51 1.30
N ASN A 93 -2.05 -3.75 2.12
CA ASN A 93 -3.51 -3.86 2.24
C ASN A 93 -4.22 -3.28 1.01
N ALA A 94 -3.70 -2.18 0.44
CA ALA A 94 -4.30 -1.50 -0.72
C ALA A 94 -4.10 -2.23 -2.05
N ALA A 95 -3.08 -3.08 -2.18
CA ALA A 95 -2.64 -3.68 -3.44
C ALA A 95 -3.79 -4.39 -4.16
N GLY A 96 -4.62 -5.13 -3.43
CA GLY A 96 -5.79 -5.81 -4.01
C GLY A 96 -6.78 -4.85 -4.68
N LEU A 97 -7.10 -3.72 -4.04
CA LEU A 97 -7.99 -2.71 -4.63
C LEU A 97 -7.31 -2.00 -5.80
N LEU A 98 -6.05 -1.59 -5.62
CA LEU A 98 -5.27 -0.90 -6.66
C LEU A 98 -5.11 -1.77 -7.91
N ALA A 99 -4.94 -3.09 -7.74
CA ALA A 99 -4.93 -4.08 -8.82
C ALA A 99 -6.21 -4.06 -9.63
N THR A 100 -7.35 -4.21 -8.94
CA THR A 100 -8.66 -4.23 -9.60
C THR A 100 -9.01 -2.91 -10.30
N ARG A 101 -8.38 -1.79 -9.91
CA ARG A 101 -8.58 -0.47 -10.51
C ARG A 101 -7.51 -0.08 -11.53
N GLY A 102 -6.54 -0.94 -11.82
CA GLY A 102 -5.44 -0.63 -12.74
C GLY A 102 -4.46 0.42 -12.23
N LEU A 103 -4.39 0.64 -10.91
CA LEU A 103 -3.58 1.65 -10.23
C LEU A 103 -2.29 1.09 -9.59
N LEU A 104 -1.88 -0.14 -9.92
CA LEU A 104 -0.72 -0.79 -9.31
C LEU A 104 0.63 -0.17 -9.71
N GLY A 105 0.74 0.26 -10.97
CA GLY A 105 1.96 0.86 -11.48
C GLY A 105 1.94 2.34 -11.16
N GLY A 106 2.89 2.82 -10.36
CA GLY A 106 3.11 4.23 -10.05
C GLY A 106 3.44 5.13 -11.26
N GLN A 107 3.14 4.69 -12.49
CA GLN A 107 3.16 5.50 -13.70
C GLN A 107 2.10 6.59 -13.57
N GLY A 108 2.59 7.83 -13.62
CA GLY A 108 1.83 9.03 -13.37
C GLY A 108 0.51 9.06 -14.11
N SER A 109 -0.51 9.55 -13.42
CA SER A 109 -1.66 10.25 -13.98
C SER A 109 -2.02 9.85 -15.42
N ARG A 110 -2.31 8.56 -15.65
CA ARG A 110 -3.15 8.22 -16.79
C ARG A 110 -4.53 8.66 -16.36
N SER A 111 -4.85 9.90 -16.73
CA SER A 111 -6.18 10.51 -16.74
C SER A 111 -7.24 9.55 -16.25
N SER A 112 -7.49 9.52 -14.94
CA SER A 112 -8.70 8.87 -14.44
C SER A 112 -9.82 9.77 -14.88
N THR A 113 -10.39 9.42 -16.03
CA THR A 113 -11.70 9.84 -16.52
C THR A 113 -12.76 9.28 -15.57
N SER A 114 -12.67 9.66 -14.30
CA SER A 114 -13.73 9.55 -13.31
C SER A 114 -14.09 10.99 -12.98
N GLU A 115 -15.29 11.40 -13.36
CA GLU A 115 -15.92 12.71 -13.09
C GLU A 115 -16.14 12.97 -11.60
N ALA A 116 -15.22 12.54 -10.74
CA ALA A 116 -15.33 12.73 -9.31
C ALA A 116 -14.78 14.12 -8.96
N GLN A 117 -15.70 15.06 -8.73
CA GLN A 117 -15.46 16.47 -8.39
C GLN A 117 -14.76 16.61 -7.02
N TYR A 118 -13.49 16.26 -6.96
CA TYR A 118 -12.68 16.39 -5.74
C TYR A 118 -11.77 17.62 -5.84
N SER A 119 -11.98 18.59 -4.94
CA SER A 119 -11.04 19.72 -4.76
C SER A 119 -9.66 19.20 -4.36
N SER A 120 -8.62 19.70 -5.03
CA SER A 120 -7.22 19.29 -4.90
C SER A 120 -6.62 19.54 -3.51
N ASP A 121 -7.17 20.48 -2.75
CA ASP A 121 -6.34 21.32 -1.88
C ASP A 121 -6.53 21.05 -0.38
N SER A 122 -6.13 19.88 0.11
CA SER A 122 -6.07 19.67 1.56
C SER A 122 -4.87 18.82 1.91
N ASP A 123 -3.83 19.52 2.37
CA ASP A 123 -2.74 18.91 3.09
C ASP A 123 -3.28 18.32 4.40
N SER A 124 -3.02 17.04 4.60
CA SER A 124 -3.47 16.29 5.77
C SER A 124 -2.28 15.77 6.58
N ASP A 125 -1.08 16.15 6.18
CA ASP A 125 0.15 15.80 6.88
C ASP A 125 0.21 16.66 8.15
N THR A 126 0.24 15.99 9.30
CA THR A 126 0.51 16.64 10.59
C THR A 126 2.01 16.94 10.69
N GLU A 127 2.39 17.80 11.62
CA GLU A 127 3.80 18.10 11.84
C GLU A 127 4.57 16.84 12.28
N GLU A 128 3.94 16.02 13.12
CA GLU A 128 4.47 14.73 13.56
C GLU A 128 4.71 13.77 12.39
N TYR A 129 3.75 13.70 11.45
CA TYR A 129 3.87 12.83 10.28
C TYR A 129 4.96 13.32 9.30
N ARG A 130 5.11 14.64 9.12
CA ARG A 130 6.12 15.21 8.22
C ARG A 130 7.55 14.84 8.64
N GLN A 131 7.81 14.79 9.93
CA GLN A 131 9.13 14.45 10.48
C GLN A 131 9.55 13.00 10.21
N VAL A 132 8.58 12.10 10.04
CA VAL A 132 8.83 10.66 9.89
C VAL A 132 8.46 10.12 8.51
N LYS A 133 7.87 10.96 7.64
CA LYS A 133 7.33 10.58 6.32
C LYS A 133 8.33 9.80 5.47
N ASP A 134 9.60 10.21 5.47
CA ASP A 134 10.66 9.58 4.69
C ASP A 134 11.11 8.22 5.25
N ARG A 135 10.76 7.93 6.50
CA ARG A 135 11.07 6.67 7.20
C ARG A 135 9.90 5.69 7.20
N VAL A 136 8.73 6.10 6.70
CA VAL A 136 7.55 5.23 6.62
C VAL A 136 7.71 4.30 5.43
N ASN A 137 7.68 2.99 5.68
CA ASN A 137 7.66 2.00 4.61
C ASN A 137 6.29 2.06 3.91
N PRO A 138 6.21 2.34 2.59
CA PRO A 138 4.95 2.49 1.88
C PRO A 138 4.15 1.18 1.80
N VAL A 139 4.79 0.03 1.93
CA VAL A 139 4.14 -1.30 1.93
C VAL A 139 3.43 -1.53 3.25
N THR A 140 4.14 -1.39 4.36
CA THR A 140 3.62 -1.70 5.69
C THR A 140 2.87 -0.53 6.33
N GLY A 141 3.03 0.69 5.82
CA GLY A 141 2.37 1.90 6.32
C GLY A 141 2.85 2.34 7.70
N ARG A 142 4.00 1.84 8.16
CA ARG A 142 4.61 2.17 9.45
C ARG A 142 6.08 2.57 9.30
N VAL A 143 6.61 3.24 10.31
CA VAL A 143 8.06 3.44 10.46
C VAL A 143 8.68 2.11 10.85
N GLU A 144 9.63 1.65 10.06
CA GLU A 144 10.39 0.44 10.37
C GLU A 144 11.64 0.79 11.17
N VAL A 145 12.00 -0.11 12.09
CA VAL A 145 13.29 -0.04 12.76
C VAL A 145 14.35 -0.31 11.69
N GLU A 146 15.37 0.54 11.63
CA GLU A 146 16.52 0.32 10.75
C GLU A 146 17.10 -1.07 11.07
N GLN A 147 17.09 -1.95 10.06
CA GLN A 147 17.70 -3.26 10.20
C GLN A 147 19.22 -3.07 10.15
N PRO A 148 19.97 -3.81 11.00
CA PRO A 148 21.42 -3.80 10.90
C PRO A 148 21.85 -4.24 9.50
N ASN A 149 22.95 -3.68 9.02
CA ASN A 149 23.45 -4.03 7.69
C ASN A 149 23.84 -5.51 7.69
N PRO A 150 23.29 -6.35 6.80
CA PRO A 150 23.56 -7.79 6.81
C PRO A 150 25.03 -8.12 6.49
N MET A 151 25.76 -7.16 5.91
CA MET A 151 27.19 -7.27 5.57
C MET A 151 28.11 -6.64 6.63
N GLU A 152 27.56 -6.15 7.75
CA GLU A 152 28.36 -5.55 8.83
C GLU A 152 29.18 -6.62 9.54
N GLY A 153 30.49 -6.41 9.66
CA GLY A 153 31.42 -7.37 10.25
C GLY A 153 31.95 -8.45 9.29
N MET A 154 31.47 -8.50 8.04
CA MET A 154 32.05 -9.35 6.99
C MET A 154 33.31 -8.73 6.39
N THR A 155 34.33 -9.55 6.17
CA THR A 155 35.52 -9.20 5.39
C THR A 155 35.17 -9.03 3.92
N GLU A 156 36.03 -8.37 3.14
CA GLU A 156 35.74 -8.13 1.71
C GLU A 156 35.67 -9.42 0.90
N GLU A 157 36.48 -10.42 1.27
CA GLU A 157 36.45 -11.76 0.65
C GLU A 157 35.11 -12.47 0.91
N GLU A 158 34.61 -12.44 2.15
CA GLU A 158 33.29 -13.01 2.50
C GLU A 158 32.14 -12.29 1.78
N LYS A 159 32.23 -10.97 1.60
CA LYS A 159 31.23 -10.23 0.82
C LYS A 159 31.22 -10.66 -0.64
N GLU A 160 32.38 -10.88 -1.23
CA GLU A 160 32.50 -11.33 -2.61
C GLU A 160 31.96 -12.75 -2.79
N GLU A 161 32.23 -13.66 -1.84
CA GLU A 161 31.65 -15.02 -1.85
C GLU A 161 30.12 -15.00 -1.76
N GLU A 162 29.54 -14.19 -0.86
CA GLU A 162 28.09 -14.10 -0.73
C GLU A 162 27.45 -13.43 -1.97
N ALA A 163 28.14 -12.48 -2.61
CA ALA A 163 27.71 -11.91 -3.89
C ALA A 163 27.68 -12.97 -5.00
N ARG A 164 28.73 -13.80 -5.12
CA ARG A 164 28.76 -14.93 -6.08
C ARG A 164 27.62 -15.91 -5.81
N ARG A 165 27.35 -16.20 -4.54
CA ARG A 165 26.24 -17.07 -4.13
C ARG A 165 24.87 -16.49 -4.54
N LEU A 166 24.68 -15.19 -4.35
CA LEU A 166 23.47 -14.47 -4.77
C LEU A 166 23.24 -14.53 -6.28
N ILE A 167 24.30 -14.32 -7.08
CA ILE A 167 24.24 -14.44 -8.54
C ILE A 167 23.82 -15.86 -8.94
N MET A 168 24.42 -16.88 -8.32
CA MET A 168 24.05 -18.28 -8.57
C MET A 168 22.58 -18.57 -8.23
N LEU A 169 22.07 -18.01 -7.12
CA LEU A 169 20.67 -18.12 -6.72
C LEU A 169 19.73 -17.46 -7.73
N PHE A 170 20.08 -16.27 -8.25
CA PHE A 170 19.29 -15.61 -9.30
C PHE A 170 19.28 -16.40 -10.61
N ASN A 171 20.44 -16.92 -11.05
CA ASN A 171 20.53 -17.74 -12.25
C ASN A 171 19.67 -19.01 -12.12
N LYS A 172 19.77 -19.71 -10.98
CA LYS A 172 18.92 -20.88 -10.69
C LYS A 172 17.43 -20.55 -10.66
N LEU A 173 17.06 -19.35 -10.21
CA LEU A 173 15.67 -18.90 -10.23
C LEU A 173 15.20 -18.66 -11.67
N SER A 174 16.06 -18.07 -12.51
CA SER A 174 15.77 -17.79 -13.92
C SER A 174 15.53 -19.02 -14.78
N ASP A 175 16.08 -20.18 -14.38
CA ASP A 175 15.81 -21.48 -15.00
C ASP A 175 14.40 -22.04 -14.68
N ASN A 176 13.68 -21.42 -13.74
CA ASN A 176 12.33 -21.81 -13.32
C ASN A 176 11.28 -20.82 -13.84
N ILE A 177 10.03 -20.96 -13.38
CA ILE A 177 8.87 -20.13 -13.80
C ILE A 177 9.06 -18.63 -13.48
N VAL A 178 9.97 -18.28 -12.56
CA VAL A 178 10.14 -16.92 -12.04
C VAL A 178 11.34 -16.24 -12.70
N GLN A 179 11.08 -15.20 -13.49
CA GLN A 179 12.14 -14.43 -14.16
C GLN A 179 12.57 -13.22 -13.31
N PRO A 180 13.84 -13.14 -12.85
CA PRO A 180 14.34 -11.99 -12.11
C PRO A 180 14.43 -10.73 -13.00
N MET A 181 14.09 -9.57 -12.44
CA MET A 181 14.05 -8.28 -13.12
C MET A 181 14.92 -7.27 -12.36
N GLY A 182 15.72 -6.50 -13.09
CA GLY A 182 16.51 -5.37 -12.61
C GLY A 182 15.94 -4.04 -13.11
N VAL A 183 16.55 -2.95 -12.68
CA VAL A 183 16.23 -1.59 -13.12
C VAL A 183 17.45 -1.06 -13.88
N ASP A 184 17.26 -0.63 -15.13
CA ASP A 184 18.33 0.01 -15.91
C ASP A 184 18.58 1.47 -15.49
N GLU A 185 19.59 2.12 -16.08
CA GLU A 185 19.92 3.52 -15.82
C GLU A 185 18.76 4.49 -16.13
N GLU A 186 17.79 4.06 -16.94
CA GLU A 186 16.61 4.81 -17.33
C GLU A 186 15.42 4.57 -16.38
N GLY A 187 15.59 3.74 -15.36
CA GLY A 187 14.56 3.41 -14.37
C GLY A 187 13.54 2.38 -14.86
N LYS A 188 13.80 1.69 -15.98
CA LYS A 188 12.90 0.72 -16.58
C LYS A 188 13.24 -0.69 -16.11
N LEU A 189 12.19 -1.49 -15.90
CA LEU A 189 12.31 -2.89 -15.53
C LEU A 189 12.81 -3.71 -16.72
N VAL A 190 14.01 -4.28 -16.59
CA VAL A 190 14.64 -5.14 -17.59
C VAL A 190 14.92 -6.52 -16.99
N PRO A 191 14.78 -7.61 -17.75
CA PRO A 191 15.18 -8.92 -17.25
C PRO A 191 16.65 -8.96 -16.83
N MET A 192 16.93 -9.47 -15.64
CA MET A 192 18.28 -9.87 -15.26
C MET A 192 18.58 -11.21 -15.95
N ARG A 193 19.06 -11.16 -17.19
CA ARG A 193 19.64 -12.33 -17.88
C ARG A 193 21.14 -12.10 -18.02
N GLY A 194 21.94 -13.05 -17.56
CA GLY A 194 23.38 -13.09 -17.85
C GLY A 194 24.22 -12.10 -17.05
N LEU A 195 24.24 -12.23 -15.71
CA LEU A 195 25.47 -11.93 -14.98
C LEU A 195 26.44 -13.10 -15.20
N GLU A 196 26.85 -13.32 -16.45
CA GLU A 196 28.08 -14.07 -16.71
C GLU A 196 29.23 -13.13 -16.36
N GLU A 197 30.21 -13.69 -15.65
CA GLU A 197 31.40 -13.00 -15.17
C GLU A 197 31.89 -11.97 -16.20
N ASN A 198 31.86 -10.68 -15.84
CA ASN A 198 32.77 -9.77 -16.50
C ASN A 198 34.17 -10.17 -16.02
N PRO A 199 35.10 -10.51 -16.94
CA PRO A 199 36.44 -10.99 -16.60
C PRO A 199 37.27 -9.94 -15.86
#